data_AF-A0A396ZBK0-F1
#
_entry.id   AF-A0A396ZBK0-F1
#
_cell.length_a   1.000
_cell.length_b   1.000
_cell.length_c   1.000
_cell.angle_alpha   90.00
_cell.angle_beta   90.00
_cell.angle_gamma   90.00
#
_symmetry.space_group_name_H-M   'P 1'
#
loop_
_entity.id
_entity.type
_entity.pdbx_description
1 polymer ?
#
loop_
_entity_poly.entity_id
_entity_poly.type
_entity_poly.pdbx_seq_one_letter_code
_entity_poly.pdbx_strand_id
1 'polypeptide(L)'
;MKIYTKKGDFGQTSLATGAKVLKSDRRVELYGTADELNSTIGVVKAFLSSESSLHSPLEMIQNLLFELGSELAGFRPKEESCILEDDIFFLEKEIDSMQEKLTPLKKFILPGGTKASSFLHISRTVSRRLEREMVHYKEEGLEILSQPMIFMNRLSDYFFVAARYANLEEKIQEPTWTSRAKL
;
A
#
# COMPACT_ATOMS: atom_id res chain seq x y z
N MET A 1 -18.20 -12.04 -20.88
CA MET A 1 -18.46 -12.47 -19.49
C MET A 1 -19.21 -11.35 -18.78
N LYS A 2 -20.32 -11.63 -18.06
CA LYS A 2 -21.03 -10.59 -17.28
C LYS A 2 -20.33 -10.40 -15.94
N ILE A 3 -20.04 -9.15 -15.57
CA ILE A 3 -19.38 -8.82 -14.30
C ILE A 3 -20.35 -8.91 -13.12
N TYR A 4 -21.58 -8.41 -13.26
CA TYR A 4 -22.58 -8.49 -12.19
C TYR A 4 -23.29 -9.86 -12.18
N THR A 5 -23.37 -10.49 -11.00
CA THR A 5 -24.00 -11.81 -10.82
C THR A 5 -25.25 -11.79 -9.93
N LYS A 6 -25.53 -10.68 -9.24
CA LYS A 6 -26.59 -10.51 -8.23
C LYS A 6 -26.49 -11.42 -6.99
N LYS A 7 -25.48 -12.29 -6.92
CA LYS A 7 -25.30 -13.22 -5.77
C LYS A 7 -25.02 -12.51 -4.45
N GLY A 8 -24.50 -11.28 -4.50
CA GLY A 8 -24.17 -10.47 -3.34
C GLY A 8 -25.19 -9.38 -2.99
N ASP A 9 -26.38 -9.38 -3.60
CA ASP A 9 -27.41 -8.35 -3.39
C ASP A 9 -27.96 -8.35 -1.95
N PHE A 10 -27.92 -9.51 -1.29
CA PHE A 10 -28.32 -9.68 0.12
C PHE A 10 -27.16 -9.43 1.12
N GLY A 11 -26.11 -8.71 0.69
CA GLY A 11 -25.01 -8.30 1.57
C GLY A 11 -23.96 -9.38 1.87
N GLN A 12 -23.95 -10.50 1.13
CA GLN A 12 -22.96 -11.57 1.28
C GLN A 12 -21.96 -11.61 0.12
N THR A 13 -20.82 -12.26 0.33
CA THR A 13 -19.80 -12.54 -0.68
C THR A 13 -19.13 -13.89 -0.43
N SER A 14 -18.35 -14.38 -1.38
CA SER A 14 -17.53 -15.60 -1.24
C SER A 14 -16.06 -15.23 -1.09
N LEU A 15 -15.40 -15.83 -0.10
CA LEU A 15 -13.94 -15.78 0.09
C LEU A 15 -13.23 -16.69 -0.91
N ALA A 16 -11.91 -16.59 -1.01
CA ALA A 16 -11.10 -17.47 -1.86
C ALA A 16 -11.16 -18.94 -1.41
N THR A 17 -11.44 -19.18 -0.12
CA THR A 17 -11.71 -20.51 0.45
C THR A 17 -13.05 -21.12 0.00
N GLY A 18 -13.90 -20.35 -0.68
CA GLY A 18 -15.27 -20.72 -1.04
C GLY A 18 -16.30 -20.45 0.07
N ALA A 19 -15.88 -20.10 1.28
CA ALA A 19 -16.77 -19.75 2.38
C ALA A 19 -17.60 -18.50 2.04
N LYS A 20 -18.89 -18.51 2.42
CA LYS A 20 -19.77 -17.35 2.30
C LYS A 20 -19.77 -16.54 3.59
N VAL A 21 -19.52 -15.25 3.47
CA VAL A 21 -19.46 -14.30 4.59
C VAL A 21 -20.28 -13.05 4.29
N LEU A 22 -20.57 -12.26 5.33
CA LEU A 22 -21.13 -10.91 5.14
C LEU A 22 -20.07 -10.02 4.49
N LYS A 23 -20.49 -9.04 3.69
CA LYS A 23 -19.58 -8.03 3.12
C LYS A 23 -18.91 -7.14 4.18
N SER A 24 -19.46 -7.10 5.39
CA SER A 24 -18.89 -6.42 6.55
C SER A 24 -17.96 -7.31 7.39
N ASP A 25 -17.68 -8.54 6.95
CA ASP A 25 -16.72 -9.43 7.60
C ASP A 25 -15.33 -8.80 7.59
N ARG A 26 -14.56 -8.95 8.67
CA ARG A 26 -13.24 -8.34 8.81
C ARG A 26 -12.29 -8.76 7.70
N ARG A 27 -12.36 -10.00 7.23
CA ARG A 27 -11.53 -10.46 6.13
C ARG A 27 -11.84 -9.72 4.83
N VAL A 28 -13.12 -9.39 4.60
CA VAL A 28 -13.57 -8.60 3.45
C VAL A 28 -13.04 -7.17 3.53
N GLU A 29 -13.04 -6.58 4.73
CA GLU A 29 -12.44 -5.27 4.98
C GLU A 29 -10.94 -5.28 4.63
N LEU A 30 -10.18 -6.30 5.06
CA LEU A 30 -8.74 -6.39 4.82
C LEU A 30 -8.37 -6.37 3.34
N TYR A 31 -8.89 -7.33 2.55
CA TYR A 31 -8.56 -7.35 1.12
C TYR A 31 -9.23 -6.20 0.36
N GLY A 32 -10.33 -5.65 0.88
CA GLY A 32 -10.97 -4.43 0.36
C GLY A 32 -10.09 -3.18 0.54
N THR A 33 -9.46 -3.01 1.71
CA THR A 33 -8.50 -1.94 1.95
C THR A 33 -7.22 -2.14 1.12
N ALA A 34 -6.79 -3.38 0.90
CA ALA A 34 -5.69 -3.67 -0.04
C ALA A 34 -6.03 -3.23 -1.47
N ASP A 35 -7.25 -3.46 -1.93
CA ASP A 35 -7.75 -2.98 -3.23
C ASP A 35 -7.87 -1.45 -3.28
N GLU A 36 -8.31 -0.81 -2.20
CA GLU A 36 -8.30 0.65 -2.09
C GLU A 36 -6.87 1.21 -2.21
N LEU A 37 -5.91 0.65 -1.48
CA LEU A 37 -4.50 1.01 -1.61
C LEU A 37 -4.02 0.85 -3.05
N ASN A 38 -4.29 -0.29 -3.66
CA ASN A 38 -3.91 -0.59 -5.04
C ASN A 38 -4.51 0.43 -6.03
N SER A 39 -5.76 0.81 -5.82
CA SER A 39 -6.45 1.84 -6.60
C SER A 39 -5.80 3.22 -6.45
N THR A 40 -5.34 3.59 -5.24
CA THR A 40 -4.61 4.86 -5.04
C THR A 40 -3.30 4.90 -5.84
N ILE A 41 -2.60 3.76 -5.97
CA ILE A 41 -1.37 3.66 -6.78
C ILE A 41 -1.68 3.91 -8.26
N GLY A 42 -2.81 3.40 -8.76
CA GLY A 42 -3.27 3.70 -10.13
C GLY A 42 -3.41 5.20 -10.39
N VAL A 43 -3.92 5.95 -9.41
CA VAL A 43 -4.00 7.43 -9.49
C VAL A 43 -2.61 8.07 -9.47
N VAL A 44 -1.69 7.58 -8.64
CA VAL A 44 -0.29 8.05 -8.64
C VAL A 44 0.33 7.88 -10.02
N LYS A 45 0.25 6.68 -10.61
CA LYS A 45 0.81 6.39 -11.94
C LYS A 45 0.22 7.32 -13.01
N ALA A 46 -1.07 7.66 -12.93
CA ALA A 46 -1.71 8.60 -13.85
C ALA A 46 -1.20 10.06 -13.72
N PHE A 47 -0.64 10.43 -12.58
CA PHE A 47 -0.07 11.77 -12.34
C PHE A 47 1.44 11.85 -12.54
N LEU A 48 2.14 10.72 -12.60
CA LEU A 48 3.57 10.70 -12.90
C LEU A 48 3.84 11.14 -14.35
N SER A 49 4.97 11.79 -14.57
CA SER A 49 5.49 12.01 -15.92
C SER A 49 5.80 10.68 -16.61
N SER A 50 5.82 10.64 -17.95
CA SER A 50 6.14 9.41 -18.70
C SER A 50 7.52 8.86 -18.39
N GLU A 51 8.46 9.73 -18.04
CA GLU A 51 9.86 9.40 -17.78
C GLU A 51 10.15 9.07 -16.31
N SER A 52 9.15 9.13 -15.43
CA SER A 52 9.37 8.86 -14.00
C SER A 52 9.86 7.42 -13.79
N SER A 53 10.91 7.26 -12.99
CA SER A 53 11.42 5.92 -12.68
C SER A 53 10.49 5.13 -11.74
N LEU A 54 9.46 5.77 -11.17
CA LEU A 54 8.52 5.16 -10.24
C LEU A 54 7.47 4.25 -10.91
N HIS A 55 7.29 4.31 -12.24
CA HIS A 55 6.26 3.51 -12.92
C HIS A 55 6.42 2.01 -12.71
N SER A 56 7.63 1.48 -12.93
CA SER A 56 7.90 0.04 -12.84
C SER A 56 7.80 -0.48 -11.40
N PRO A 57 8.44 0.15 -10.39
CA PRO A 57 8.27 -0.28 -9.00
C PRO A 57 6.83 -0.22 -8.51
N LEU A 58 6.07 0.84 -8.87
CA LEU A 58 4.66 0.93 -8.50
C LEU A 58 3.82 -0.17 -9.15
N GLU A 59 4.10 -0.54 -10.40
CA GLU A 59 3.44 -1.66 -11.06
C GLU A 59 3.72 -3.00 -10.37
N MET A 60 4.97 -3.25 -9.97
CA MET A 60 5.32 -4.42 -9.18
C MET A 60 4.52 -4.45 -7.87
N ILE A 61 4.44 -3.33 -7.17
CA ILE A 61 3.66 -3.20 -5.93
C ILE A 61 2.16 -3.45 -6.18
N GLN A 62 1.57 -2.98 -7.28
CA GLN A 62 0.18 -3.27 -7.61
C GLN A 62 -0.09 -4.77 -7.78
N ASN A 63 0.84 -5.51 -8.39
CA ASN A 63 0.76 -6.96 -8.51
C ASN A 63 0.90 -7.65 -7.14
N LEU A 64 1.88 -7.23 -6.33
CA LEU A 64 2.06 -7.76 -4.97
C LEU A 64 0.87 -7.48 -4.06
N LEU A 65 0.18 -6.35 -4.23
CA LEU A 65 -1.07 -6.07 -3.50
C LEU A 65 -2.23 -6.98 -3.93
N PHE A 66 -2.25 -7.45 -5.18
CA PHE A 66 -3.20 -8.50 -5.58
C PHE A 66 -2.86 -9.84 -4.92
N GLU A 67 -1.58 -10.22 -4.89
CA GLU A 67 -1.12 -11.44 -4.19
C GLU A 67 -1.49 -11.37 -2.70
N LEU A 68 -1.16 -10.27 -2.03
CA LEU A 68 -1.54 -10.01 -0.64
C LEU A 68 -3.06 -10.06 -0.45
N GLY A 69 -3.83 -9.41 -1.33
CA GLY A 69 -5.29 -9.41 -1.27
C GLY A 69 -5.86 -10.82 -1.40
N SER A 70 -5.27 -11.67 -2.24
CA SER A 70 -5.67 -13.07 -2.38
C SER A 70 -5.39 -13.88 -1.11
N GLU A 71 -4.23 -13.68 -0.49
CA GLU A 71 -3.85 -14.31 0.78
C GLU A 71 -4.78 -13.88 1.90
N LEU A 72 -5.06 -12.58 1.99
CA LEU A 72 -6.02 -12.02 2.95
C LEU A 72 -7.43 -12.57 2.71
N ALA A 73 -7.82 -12.83 1.45
CA ALA A 73 -9.08 -13.52 1.12
C ALA A 73 -9.07 -15.03 1.44
N GLY A 74 -7.93 -15.59 1.85
CA GLY A 74 -7.74 -16.96 2.31
C GLY A 74 -7.12 -17.91 1.27
N PHE A 75 -6.54 -17.39 0.18
CA PHE A 75 -5.78 -18.20 -0.77
C PHE A 75 -4.34 -18.39 -0.26
N ARG A 76 -4.00 -19.59 0.20
CA ARG A 76 -2.65 -19.93 0.68
C ARG A 76 -2.16 -21.23 0.05
N PRO A 77 -1.46 -21.17 -1.09
CA PRO A 77 -0.93 -22.38 -1.70
C PRO A 77 0.11 -22.99 -0.76
N LYS A 78 -0.04 -24.28 -0.44
CA LYS A 78 0.85 -25.03 0.46
C LYS A 78 0.98 -24.46 1.88
N GLU A 79 0.01 -23.66 2.33
CA GLU A 79 0.04 -22.96 3.63
C GLU A 79 1.22 -21.97 3.77
N GLU A 80 1.77 -21.50 2.65
CA GLU A 80 2.83 -20.49 2.61
C GLU A 80 2.26 -19.11 2.27
N SER A 81 3.05 -18.07 2.57
CA SER A 81 2.73 -16.68 2.23
C SER A 81 2.89 -16.46 0.72
N CYS A 82 1.96 -15.71 0.12
CA CYS A 82 2.10 -15.24 -1.27
C CYS A 82 3.10 -14.09 -1.37
N ILE A 83 3.35 -13.38 -0.26
CA ILE A 83 4.41 -12.39 -0.14
C ILE A 83 5.70 -13.07 0.31
N LEU A 84 6.77 -12.89 -0.48
CA LEU A 84 8.06 -13.52 -0.27
C LEU A 84 9.05 -12.57 0.42
N GLU A 85 10.15 -13.12 0.93
CA GLU A 85 11.24 -12.31 1.50
C GLU A 85 11.88 -11.39 0.46
N ASP A 86 11.99 -11.86 -0.79
CA ASP A 86 12.52 -11.08 -1.91
C ASP A 86 11.67 -9.83 -2.21
N ASP A 87 10.35 -9.88 -1.97
CA ASP A 87 9.46 -8.73 -2.16
C ASP A 87 9.71 -7.63 -1.12
N ILE A 88 10.05 -8.03 0.11
CA ILE A 88 10.43 -7.11 1.18
C ILE A 88 11.79 -6.49 0.85
N PHE A 89 12.76 -7.31 0.42
CA PHE A 89 14.08 -6.83 0.00
C PHE A 89 14.00 -5.87 -1.20
N PHE A 90 13.08 -6.14 -2.14
CA PHE A 90 12.80 -5.24 -3.25
C PHE A 90 12.38 -3.85 -2.75
N LEU A 91 11.45 -3.75 -1.79
CA LEU A 91 11.05 -2.46 -1.23
C LEU A 91 12.21 -1.73 -0.55
N GLU A 92 13.01 -2.45 0.23
CA GLU A 92 14.19 -1.90 0.92
C GLU A 92 15.20 -1.32 -0.08
N LYS A 93 15.49 -2.06 -1.16
CA LYS A 93 16.40 -1.61 -2.22
C LYS A 93 15.89 -0.36 -2.94
N GLU A 94 14.60 -0.30 -3.26
CA GLU A 94 14.01 0.88 -3.90
C GLU A 94 14.02 2.10 -2.97
N ILE A 95 13.74 1.89 -1.68
CA ILE A 95 13.86 2.92 -0.63
C ILE A 95 15.28 3.48 -0.62
N ASP A 96 16.28 2.62 -0.53
CA ASP A 96 17.69 3.02 -0.45
C ASP A 96 18.12 3.79 -1.71
N SER A 97 17.76 3.31 -2.91
CA SER A 97 18.11 3.96 -4.18
C SER A 97 17.51 5.36 -4.33
N MET A 98 16.25 5.56 -3.90
CA MET A 98 15.63 6.88 -3.88
C MET A 98 16.27 7.78 -2.82
N GLN A 99 16.56 7.23 -1.64
CA GLN A 99 17.10 7.97 -0.52
C GLN A 99 18.50 8.53 -0.79
N GLU A 100 19.35 7.82 -1.54
CA GLU A 100 20.66 8.31 -2.00
C GLU A 100 20.59 9.61 -2.79
N LYS A 101 19.49 9.84 -3.51
CA LYS A 101 19.28 11.03 -4.35
C LYS A 101 18.60 12.17 -3.59
N LEU A 102 17.98 11.88 -2.45
CA LEU A 102 17.21 12.84 -1.68
C LEU A 102 18.09 13.62 -0.71
N THR A 103 17.78 14.90 -0.54
CA THR A 103 18.40 15.68 0.54
C THR A 103 17.94 15.14 1.91
N PRO A 104 18.85 14.95 2.88
CA PRO A 104 18.49 14.51 4.23
C PRO A 104 17.44 15.42 4.88
N LEU A 105 16.45 14.81 5.55
CA LEU A 105 15.42 15.56 6.27
C LEU A 105 16.00 16.27 7.48
N LYS A 106 15.86 17.60 7.53
CA LYS A 106 16.21 18.43 8.69
C LYS A 106 14.98 18.89 9.48
N LYS A 107 13.80 18.78 8.89
CA LYS A 107 12.49 19.19 9.44
C LYS A 107 11.44 18.17 9.00
N PHE A 108 10.34 18.10 9.74
CA PHE A 108 9.16 17.40 9.25
C PHE A 108 8.62 18.10 7.99
N ILE A 109 8.11 17.29 7.06
CA ILE A 109 7.45 17.75 5.84
C ILE A 109 5.94 17.60 5.98
N LEU A 110 5.19 18.52 5.38
CA LEU A 110 3.76 18.35 5.19
C LEU A 110 3.55 17.39 4.00
N PRO A 111 2.54 16.51 4.06
CA PRO A 111 2.25 15.60 2.97
C PRO A 111 1.72 16.37 1.76
N GLY A 112 2.54 16.55 0.73
CA GLY A 112 2.14 17.22 -0.49
C GLY A 112 3.31 17.59 -1.40
N GLY A 113 3.04 18.46 -2.38
CA GLY A 113 3.96 18.85 -3.43
C GLY A 113 3.29 18.65 -4.78
N THR A 114 3.85 17.81 -5.64
CA THR A 114 3.20 17.41 -6.91
C THR A 114 1.92 16.62 -6.65
N LYS A 115 1.10 16.44 -7.69
CA LYS A 115 -0.10 15.57 -7.61
C LYS A 115 0.29 14.13 -7.26
N ALA A 116 1.32 13.60 -7.92
CA ALA A 116 1.84 12.27 -7.63
C ALA A 116 2.36 12.15 -6.19
N SER A 117 3.17 13.11 -5.72
CA SER A 117 3.66 13.13 -4.33
C SER A 117 2.54 13.16 -3.30
N SER A 118 1.53 14.00 -3.53
CA SER A 118 0.37 14.13 -2.65
C SER A 118 -0.42 12.81 -2.57
N PHE A 119 -0.63 12.14 -3.70
CA PHE A 119 -1.30 10.84 -3.72
C PHE A 119 -0.43 9.71 -3.16
N LEU A 120 0.89 9.75 -3.31
CA LEU A 120 1.81 8.81 -2.63
C LEU A 120 1.71 8.94 -1.11
N HIS A 121 1.54 10.16 -0.59
CA HIS A 121 1.26 10.34 0.83
C HIS A 121 -0.12 9.81 1.24
N ILE A 122 -1.13 9.84 0.36
CA ILE A 122 -2.41 9.16 0.60
C ILE A 122 -2.19 7.64 0.63
N SER A 123 -1.52 7.06 -0.37
CA SER A 123 -1.18 5.63 -0.42
C SER A 123 -0.44 5.20 0.84
N ARG A 124 0.51 5.99 1.34
CA ARG A 124 1.17 5.77 2.63
C ARG A 124 0.17 5.66 3.79
N THR A 125 -0.81 6.55 3.86
CA THR A 125 -1.79 6.53 4.96
C THR A 125 -2.79 5.37 4.85
N VAL A 126 -3.16 4.97 3.64
CA VAL A 126 -4.02 3.81 3.39
C VAL A 126 -3.26 2.51 3.69
N SER A 127 -1.99 2.41 3.30
CA SER A 127 -1.09 1.30 3.67
C SER A 127 -1.01 1.12 5.19
N ARG A 128 -0.80 2.21 5.94
CA ARG A 128 -0.83 2.18 7.40
C ARG A 128 -2.19 1.84 7.98
N ARG A 129 -3.29 2.12 7.28
CA ARG A 129 -4.64 1.75 7.71
C ARG A 129 -4.84 0.23 7.57
N LEU A 130 -4.49 -0.33 6.40
CA LEU A 130 -4.48 -1.78 6.19
C LEU A 130 -3.62 -2.48 7.24
N GLU A 131 -2.41 -1.98 7.50
CA GLU A 131 -1.51 -2.53 8.53
C GLU A 131 -2.20 -2.61 9.90
N ARG A 132 -2.88 -1.55 10.35
CA ARG A 132 -3.62 -1.57 11.63
C ARG A 132 -4.80 -2.54 11.62
N GLU A 133 -5.51 -2.65 10.50
CA GLU A 133 -6.60 -3.62 10.35
C GLU A 133 -6.05 -5.06 10.43
N MET A 134 -4.90 -5.34 9.82
CA MET A 134 -4.20 -6.63 9.93
C MET A 134 -3.74 -6.93 11.36
N VAL A 135 -3.18 -5.93 12.07
CA VAL A 135 -2.84 -6.07 13.49
C VAL A 135 -4.08 -6.45 14.30
N HIS A 136 -5.19 -5.73 14.13
CA HIS A 136 -6.42 -6.00 14.86
C HIS A 136 -6.96 -7.41 14.58
N TYR A 137 -6.97 -7.82 13.32
CA TYR A 137 -7.38 -9.16 12.91
C TYR A 137 -6.53 -10.25 13.59
N LYS A 138 -5.21 -10.02 13.73
CA LYS A 138 -4.31 -10.91 14.47
C LYS A 138 -4.57 -10.92 15.97
N GLU A 139 -4.88 -9.77 16.58
CA GLU A 139 -5.24 -9.66 18.00
C GLU A 139 -6.55 -10.41 18.32
N GLU A 140 -7.47 -10.52 17.37
CA GLU A 140 -8.69 -11.34 17.47
C GLU A 140 -8.41 -12.88 17.41
N GLY A 141 -7.14 -13.29 17.29
CA GLY A 141 -6.72 -14.69 17.25
C GLY A 141 -6.81 -15.31 15.85
N LEU A 142 -7.00 -14.49 14.81
CA LEU A 142 -7.04 -14.94 13.42
C LEU A 142 -5.65 -14.87 12.80
N GLU A 143 -5.36 -15.80 11.89
CA GLU A 143 -4.01 -15.96 11.36
C GLU A 143 -3.70 -14.97 10.23
N ILE A 144 -2.55 -14.29 10.38
CA ILE A 144 -1.83 -13.57 9.32
C ILE A 144 -0.35 -13.95 9.46
N LEU A 145 0.26 -14.38 8.36
CA LEU A 145 1.67 -14.77 8.33
C LEU A 145 2.59 -13.55 8.55
N SER A 146 3.86 -13.78 8.87
CA SER A 146 4.78 -12.69 9.22
C SER A 146 5.16 -11.83 8.02
N GLN A 147 5.34 -12.42 6.83
CA GLN A 147 5.79 -11.71 5.64
C GLN A 147 4.83 -10.59 5.21
N PRO A 148 3.49 -10.81 5.12
CA PRO A 148 2.53 -9.74 4.86
C PRO A 148 2.64 -8.54 5.83
N MET A 149 2.83 -8.82 7.12
CA MET A 149 2.96 -7.79 8.15
C MET A 149 4.22 -6.94 7.95
N ILE A 150 5.35 -7.60 7.68
CA ILE A 150 6.64 -6.94 7.44
C ILE A 150 6.57 -6.11 6.15
N PHE A 151 6.02 -6.70 5.08
CA PHE A 151 5.82 -6.04 3.80
C PHE A 151 4.98 -4.77 3.93
N MET A 152 3.83 -4.84 4.62
CA MET A 152 2.95 -3.68 4.77
C MET A 152 3.60 -2.54 5.57
N ASN A 153 4.32 -2.85 6.64
CA ASN A 153 5.09 -1.87 7.39
C ASN A 153 6.12 -1.17 6.48
N ARG A 154 6.94 -1.95 5.76
CA ARG A 154 7.97 -1.45 4.84
C ARG A 154 7.38 -0.69 3.65
N LEU A 155 6.22 -1.10 3.16
CA LEU A 155 5.54 -0.45 2.05
C LEU A 155 5.12 0.99 2.41
N SER A 156 4.76 1.23 3.68
CA SER A 156 4.47 2.59 4.14
C SER A 156 5.70 3.50 4.13
N ASP A 157 6.88 2.97 4.44
CA ASP A 157 8.16 3.68 4.31
C ASP A 157 8.48 3.95 2.83
N TYR A 158 8.28 2.96 1.96
CA TYR A 158 8.44 3.12 0.51
C TYR A 158 7.61 4.29 -0.02
N PHE A 159 6.31 4.36 0.32
CA PHE A 159 5.47 5.46 -0.13
C PHE A 159 5.90 6.82 0.43
N PHE A 160 6.45 6.86 1.65
CA PHE A 160 7.01 8.10 2.18
C PHE A 160 8.21 8.58 1.34
N VAL A 161 9.16 7.70 1.06
CA VAL A 161 10.36 8.03 0.29
C VAL A 161 10.02 8.31 -1.18
N ALA A 162 9.13 7.53 -1.79
CA ALA A 162 8.64 7.76 -3.15
C ALA A 162 7.92 9.11 -3.28
N ALA A 163 7.13 9.54 -2.28
CA ALA A 163 6.48 10.85 -2.31
C ALA A 163 7.51 12.00 -2.36
N ARG A 164 8.60 11.87 -1.62
CA ARG A 164 9.73 12.81 -1.64
C ARG A 164 10.45 12.79 -2.98
N TYR A 165 10.69 11.59 -3.51
CA TYR A 165 11.36 11.39 -4.79
C TYR A 165 10.55 11.95 -5.97
N ALA A 166 9.22 11.77 -5.97
CA ALA A 166 8.35 12.35 -7.00
C ALA A 166 8.41 13.90 -7.03
N ASN A 167 8.55 14.54 -5.86
CA ASN A 167 8.80 15.99 -5.80
C ASN A 167 10.17 16.34 -6.40
N LEU A 168 11.21 15.56 -6.11
CA LEU A 168 12.56 15.76 -6.65
C LEU A 168 12.59 15.66 -8.18
N GLU A 169 11.94 14.65 -8.77
CA GLU A 169 11.89 14.46 -10.24
C GLU A 169 11.29 15.67 -10.96
N GLU A 170 10.29 16.32 -10.36
CA GLU A 170 9.65 17.53 -10.88
C GLU A 170 10.27 18.84 -10.36
N LYS A 171 11.38 18.76 -9.59
CA LYS A 171 12.08 19.91 -8.98
C LYS A 171 11.18 20.77 -8.08
N ILE A 172 10.20 20.15 -7.44
CA ILE A 172 9.32 20.78 -6.46
C ILE A 172 9.95 20.66 -5.07
N GLN A 173 10.02 21.78 -4.35
CA GLN A 173 10.49 21.77 -2.97
C GLN A 173 9.45 21.15 -2.05
N GLU A 174 9.91 20.29 -1.14
CA GLU A 174 9.05 19.67 -0.13
C GLU A 174 8.44 20.73 0.80
N PRO A 175 7.11 20.75 0.99
CA PRO A 175 6.49 21.66 1.94
C PRO A 175 6.95 21.30 3.35
N THR A 176 7.54 22.24 4.08
CA THR A 176 8.05 21.98 5.44
C THR A 176 7.01 22.36 6.50
N TRP A 177 6.94 21.57 7.57
CA TRP A 177 6.14 21.91 8.74
C TRP A 177 6.94 22.82 9.69
N THR A 178 6.32 23.91 10.12
CA THR A 178 6.85 24.80 11.17
C THR A 178 6.03 24.62 12.43
N SER A 179 6.70 24.21 13.52
CA SER A 179 6.05 24.10 14.83
C SER A 179 5.64 25.46 15.37
N ARG A 180 4.41 25.57 15.88
CA ARG A 180 3.94 26.74 16.64
C ARG A 180 4.57 26.85 18.03
N ALA A 181 5.17 25.76 18.53
CA ALA A 181 5.74 25.69 19.89
C ALA A 181 7.21 26.13 19.99
N LYS A 182 7.82 26.58 18.87
CA LYS A 182 9.22 27.04 18.82
C LYS A 182 9.34 28.54 18.49
N LEU A 183 8.37 29.35 18.94
CA LEU A 183 8.50 30.82 18.92
C LEU A 183 9.38 31.28 20.09
#